data_AF-A0A1A8C8W5-F1
#
_entry.id   AF-A0A1A8C8W5-F1
#
_cell.length_a   1.000
_cell.length_b   1.000
_cell.length_c   1.000
_cell.angle_alpha   90.00
_cell.angle_beta   90.00
_cell.angle_gamma   90.00
#
_symmetry.space_group_name_H-M   'P 1'
#
loop_
_entity.id
_entity.type
_entity.pdbx_description
1 polymer ?
#
loop_
_entity_poly.entity_id
_entity_poly.type
_entity_poly.pdbx_seq_one_letter_code
_entity_poly.pdbx_strand_id
1 'polypeptide(L)'
;MAGSAAEEKTFRRFLELFIREMRMPLQESDPVPTRPLSDLVSEDEVEGECLDLCLQHLYKYNCPCSLAAALARATADSLLQTDLSIHHLHKTVEDGADPLPQMESVKLARLVFNRLFETCCVWQKELPYRRRPQPYYETSIHAIKNMRRKMEDKHVIIPDFNTLFNIQDQEEQAFFAVFDGHGGVDAAIYAANHLHVNLVRQECFSQDPNDALCRAFKLTDERFVKKASRENLRCGTT
;
A
#
# COMPACT_ATOMS: atom_id res chain seq x y z
N MET A 1 -23.02 18.21 -13.17
CA MET A 1 -23.50 17.18 -14.11
C MET A 1 -22.44 16.86 -15.16
N ALA A 2 -21.95 17.82 -15.97
CA ALA A 2 -20.95 17.55 -17.03
C ALA A 2 -19.59 16.98 -16.56
N GLY A 3 -19.05 17.46 -15.43
CA GLY A 3 -17.75 16.99 -14.92
C GLY A 3 -17.76 15.53 -14.41
N SER A 4 -18.91 15.05 -13.93
CA SER A 4 -19.07 13.69 -13.43
C SER A 4 -19.02 12.65 -14.54
N ALA A 5 -19.68 12.94 -15.67
CA ALA A 5 -19.67 12.06 -16.83
C ALA A 5 -18.30 12.05 -17.55
N ALA A 6 -17.51 13.11 -17.43
CA ALA A 6 -16.16 13.17 -17.99
C ALA A 6 -15.17 12.32 -17.17
N GLU A 7 -15.23 12.41 -15.84
CA GLU A 7 -14.38 11.61 -14.95
C GLU A 7 -14.68 10.11 -15.08
N GLU A 8 -15.95 9.73 -15.09
CA GLU A 8 -16.34 8.33 -15.27
C GLU A 8 -15.81 7.76 -16.60
N LYS A 9 -15.88 8.54 -17.70
CA LYS A 9 -15.30 8.15 -18.99
C LYS A 9 -13.79 7.98 -18.91
N THR A 10 -13.10 8.88 -18.21
CA THR A 10 -11.65 8.77 -17.98
C THR A 10 -11.30 7.48 -17.24
N PHE A 11 -12.07 7.13 -16.19
CA PHE A 11 -11.84 5.90 -15.43
C PHE A 11 -12.08 4.65 -16.28
N ARG A 12 -13.19 4.61 -17.02
CA ARG A 12 -13.47 3.48 -17.94
C ARG A 12 -12.40 3.34 -19.01
N ARG A 13 -11.92 4.45 -19.56
CA ARG A 13 -10.83 4.44 -20.55
C ARG A 13 -9.52 3.96 -19.95
N PHE A 14 -9.18 4.39 -18.74
CA PHE A 14 -8.02 3.88 -18.02
C PHE A 14 -8.11 2.37 -17.83
N LEU A 15 -9.23 1.86 -17.29
CA LEU A 15 -9.44 0.44 -17.04
C LEU A 15 -9.28 -0.39 -18.32
N GLU A 16 -9.89 0.04 -19.43
CA GLU A 16 -9.77 -0.62 -20.73
C GLU A 16 -8.31 -0.74 -21.20
N LEU A 17 -7.54 0.36 -21.12
CA LEU A 17 -6.15 0.38 -21.54
C LEU A 17 -5.25 -0.43 -20.60
N PHE A 18 -5.47 -0.28 -19.29
CA PHE A 18 -4.71 -0.97 -18.25
C PHE A 18 -4.89 -2.49 -18.36
N ILE A 19 -6.13 -2.99 -18.46
CA ILE A 19 -6.42 -4.42 -18.59
C ILE A 19 -5.77 -5.01 -19.85
N ARG A 20 -5.79 -4.28 -20.98
CA ARG A 20 -5.21 -4.74 -22.25
C ARG A 20 -3.69 -4.87 -22.19
N GLU A 21 -3.02 -4.02 -21.41
CA GLU A 21 -1.57 -4.03 -21.25
C GLU A 21 -1.08 -5.15 -20.32
N MET A 22 -1.96 -5.60 -19.42
CA MET A 22 -1.63 -6.59 -18.39
C MET A 22 -1.62 -8.02 -18.96
N ARG A 23 -0.56 -8.78 -18.65
CA ARG A 23 -0.44 -10.21 -18.96
C ARG A 23 -0.84 -11.03 -17.73
N MET A 24 -2.12 -11.32 -17.59
CA MET A 24 -2.72 -11.89 -16.37
C MET A 24 -3.62 -13.10 -16.68
N PRO A 25 -3.82 -14.04 -15.74
CA PRO A 25 -3.25 -14.08 -14.39
C PRO A 25 -1.78 -14.52 -14.38
N LEU A 26 -0.99 -13.95 -13.46
CA LEU A 26 0.39 -14.36 -13.22
C LEU A 26 0.41 -15.79 -12.66
N GLN A 27 1.18 -16.65 -13.31
CA GLN A 27 1.52 -18.00 -12.85
C GLN A 27 2.71 -17.96 -11.87
N GLU A 28 2.95 -19.06 -11.16
CA GLU A 28 4.06 -19.16 -10.19
C GLU A 28 5.43 -18.88 -10.80
N SER A 29 5.65 -19.27 -12.05
CA SER A 29 6.89 -19.03 -12.80
C SER A 29 7.04 -17.60 -13.30
N ASP A 30 5.95 -16.83 -13.36
CA ASP A 30 5.97 -15.50 -13.95
C ASP A 30 6.62 -14.49 -12.99
N PRO A 31 7.45 -13.58 -13.52
CA PRO A 31 8.01 -12.50 -12.71
C PRO A 31 6.90 -11.53 -12.29
N VAL A 32 6.91 -11.11 -11.02
CA VAL A 32 5.99 -10.09 -10.52
C VAL A 32 6.35 -8.70 -11.07
N PRO A 33 5.35 -7.85 -11.42
CA PRO A 33 5.58 -6.50 -11.93
C PRO A 33 6.51 -5.63 -11.09
N THR A 34 6.38 -5.73 -9.77
CA THR A 34 7.26 -5.09 -8.79
C THR A 34 7.65 -6.17 -7.78
N ARG A 35 8.95 -6.38 -7.59
CA ARG A 35 9.47 -7.34 -6.63
C ARG A 35 9.60 -6.66 -5.25
N PRO A 36 8.95 -7.18 -4.19
CA PRO A 36 9.16 -6.70 -2.84
C PRO A 36 10.63 -6.82 -2.42
N LEU A 37 11.10 -5.91 -1.58
CA LEU A 37 12.48 -5.90 -1.12
C LEU A 37 12.75 -6.87 0.03
N SER A 38 11.78 -7.06 0.92
CA SER A 38 11.85 -8.09 1.96
C SER A 38 11.36 -9.43 1.40
N ASP A 39 12.00 -10.52 1.80
CA ASP A 39 11.63 -11.87 1.37
C ASP A 39 10.36 -12.37 2.06
N LEU A 40 10.08 -11.88 3.27
CA LEU A 40 8.99 -12.33 4.13
C LEU A 40 8.12 -11.16 4.60
N VAL A 41 6.83 -11.44 4.70
CA VAL A 41 5.81 -10.50 5.19
C VAL A 41 4.97 -11.20 6.26
N SER A 42 4.74 -10.51 7.38
CA SER A 42 3.83 -10.94 8.44
C SER A 42 2.42 -10.44 8.22
N GLU A 43 1.45 -11.06 8.88
CA GLU A 43 0.02 -10.75 8.69
C GLU A 43 -0.31 -9.27 8.93
N ASP A 44 0.33 -8.64 9.92
CA ASP A 44 0.12 -7.22 10.24
C ASP A 44 0.73 -6.24 9.21
N GLU A 45 1.59 -6.73 8.31
CA GLU A 45 2.18 -5.97 7.20
C GLU A 45 1.31 -6.06 5.92
N VAL A 46 0.44 -7.06 5.79
CA VAL A 46 -0.26 -7.41 4.52
C VAL A 46 -1.05 -6.23 3.96
N GLU A 47 -1.79 -5.49 4.80
CA GLU A 47 -2.60 -4.36 4.33
C GLU A 47 -1.71 -3.27 3.70
N GLY A 48 -0.63 -2.87 4.39
CA GLY A 48 0.28 -1.83 3.89
C GLY A 48 1.01 -2.26 2.62
N GLU A 49 1.53 -3.50 2.59
CA GLU A 49 2.19 -4.05 1.40
C GLU A 49 1.23 -4.12 0.20
N CYS A 50 -0.02 -4.53 0.42
CA CYS A 50 -1.02 -4.58 -0.65
C CYS A 50 -1.32 -3.20 -1.22
N LEU A 51 -1.54 -2.21 -0.36
CA LEU A 51 -1.85 -0.84 -0.80
C LEU A 51 -0.66 -0.24 -1.57
N ASP A 52 0.56 -0.38 -1.06
CA ASP A 52 1.78 0.12 -1.73
C ASP A 52 1.98 -0.53 -3.11
N LEU A 53 1.91 -1.87 -3.20
CA LEU A 53 2.05 -2.59 -4.46
C LEU A 53 1.00 -2.17 -5.50
N CYS A 54 -0.25 -1.99 -5.08
CA CYS A 54 -1.32 -1.52 -5.95
C CYS A 54 -1.05 -0.09 -6.44
N LEU A 55 -0.79 0.84 -5.52
CA LEU A 55 -0.63 2.26 -5.84
C LEU A 55 0.59 2.49 -6.74
N GLN A 56 1.75 1.90 -6.41
CA GLN A 56 2.96 2.01 -7.25
C GLN A 56 2.70 1.51 -8.67
N HIS A 57 2.01 0.37 -8.79
CA HIS A 57 1.72 -0.21 -10.08
C HIS A 57 0.70 0.61 -10.88
N LEU A 58 -0.37 1.09 -10.26
CA LEU A 58 -1.37 1.94 -10.90
C LEU A 58 -0.79 3.29 -11.35
N TYR A 59 0.03 3.93 -10.52
CA TYR A 59 0.67 5.20 -10.86
C TYR A 59 1.72 5.08 -11.96
N LYS A 60 2.39 3.93 -12.09
CA LYS A 60 3.26 3.64 -13.24
C LYS A 60 2.52 3.76 -14.59
N TYR A 61 1.21 3.53 -14.60
CA TYR A 61 0.36 3.65 -15.78
C TYR A 61 -0.47 4.95 -15.80
N ASN A 62 -0.13 5.94 -14.96
CA ASN A 62 -0.83 7.22 -14.82
C ASN A 62 -2.31 7.06 -14.44
N CYS A 63 -2.63 6.12 -13.55
CA CYS A 63 -3.98 5.99 -13.00
C CYS A 63 -4.39 7.28 -12.27
N PRO A 64 -5.60 7.82 -12.51
CA PRO A 64 -6.14 8.92 -11.72
C PRO A 64 -6.12 8.58 -10.22
N CYS A 65 -5.72 9.53 -9.37
CA CYS A 65 -5.48 9.28 -7.95
C CYS A 65 -6.66 8.67 -7.20
N SER A 66 -7.88 9.16 -7.45
CA SER A 66 -9.12 8.66 -6.84
C SER A 66 -9.47 7.25 -7.30
N LEU A 67 -9.28 6.95 -8.59
CA LEU A 67 -9.43 5.58 -9.09
C LEU A 67 -8.37 4.65 -8.51
N ALA A 68 -7.12 5.11 -8.39
CA ALA A 68 -6.03 4.34 -7.83
C ALA A 68 -6.29 3.98 -6.36
N ALA A 69 -6.72 4.95 -5.56
CA ALA A 69 -7.10 4.76 -4.17
C ALA A 69 -8.25 3.76 -4.04
N ALA A 70 -9.30 3.90 -4.85
CA ALA A 70 -10.45 3.03 -4.83
C ALA A 70 -10.10 1.58 -5.23
N LEU A 71 -9.32 1.38 -6.29
CA LEU A 71 -8.87 0.06 -6.73
C LEU A 71 -7.93 -0.60 -5.72
N ALA A 72 -6.97 0.15 -5.17
CA ALA A 72 -6.05 -0.35 -4.14
C ALA A 72 -6.81 -0.81 -2.90
N ARG A 73 -7.78 0.00 -2.44
CA ARG A 73 -8.63 -0.34 -1.30
C ARG A 73 -9.48 -1.58 -1.57
N ALA A 74 -10.18 -1.63 -2.70
CA ALA A 74 -11.02 -2.77 -3.06
C ALA A 74 -10.20 -4.07 -3.18
N THR A 75 -8.99 -3.98 -3.71
CA THR A 75 -8.05 -5.11 -3.79
C THR A 75 -7.64 -5.57 -2.39
N ALA A 76 -7.24 -4.65 -1.52
CA ALA A 76 -6.85 -4.96 -0.14
C ALA A 76 -8.01 -5.55 0.66
N ASP A 77 -9.22 -5.00 0.57
CA ASP A 77 -10.41 -5.55 1.24
C ASP A 77 -10.69 -6.99 0.80
N SER A 78 -10.57 -7.27 -0.50
CA SER A 78 -10.81 -8.60 -1.04
C SER A 78 -9.75 -9.63 -0.61
N LEU A 79 -8.50 -9.19 -0.45
CA LEU A 79 -7.43 -10.04 0.08
C LEU A 79 -7.55 -10.29 1.57
N LEU A 80 -7.84 -9.27 2.37
CA LEU A 80 -7.99 -9.38 3.83
C LEU A 80 -9.19 -10.25 4.23
N GLN A 81 -10.16 -10.44 3.34
CA GLN A 81 -11.29 -11.38 3.52
C GLN A 81 -10.97 -12.82 3.08
N THR A 82 -9.84 -13.05 2.40
CA THR A 82 -9.40 -14.38 1.98
C THR A 82 -8.62 -15.04 3.11
N ASP A 83 -8.72 -16.36 3.25
CA ASP A 83 -7.88 -17.12 4.17
C ASP A 83 -6.43 -17.18 3.64
N LEU A 84 -5.55 -16.37 4.22
CA LEU A 84 -4.13 -16.34 3.86
C LEU A 84 -3.31 -17.40 4.61
N SER A 85 -3.91 -18.14 5.54
CA SER A 85 -3.20 -19.13 6.36
C SER A 85 -2.59 -20.27 5.54
N ILE A 86 -3.20 -20.58 4.39
CA ILE A 86 -2.69 -21.55 3.42
C ILE A 86 -1.33 -21.17 2.82
N HIS A 87 -0.95 -19.89 2.93
CA HIS A 87 0.32 -19.36 2.44
C HIS A 87 1.34 -19.17 3.56
N HIS A 88 0.98 -19.46 4.81
CA HIS A 88 1.88 -19.33 5.95
C HIS A 88 3.00 -20.36 5.89
N LEU A 89 4.21 -19.90 6.16
CA LEU A 89 5.39 -20.73 6.32
C LEU A 89 5.38 -21.35 7.71
N HIS A 90 5.34 -22.68 7.79
CA HIS A 90 5.59 -23.40 9.04
C HIS A 90 7.09 -23.42 9.32
N LYS A 91 7.59 -22.55 10.22
CA LYS A 91 8.95 -22.67 10.76
C LYS A 91 8.94 -23.55 12.01
N THR A 92 9.85 -24.52 12.08
CA THR A 92 10.19 -25.23 13.32
C THR A 92 10.83 -24.26 14.30
N VAL A 93 10.28 -24.17 15.50
CA VAL A 93 10.67 -23.25 16.57
C VAL A 93 12.08 -23.61 17.06
N GLU A 94 13.09 -22.77 16.78
CA GLU A 94 14.42 -22.88 17.41
C GLU A 94 14.72 -21.76 18.40
N ASP A 95 13.86 -20.76 18.54
CA ASP A 95 14.04 -19.72 19.57
C ASP A 95 12.68 -19.23 20.05
N GLY A 96 12.48 -19.16 21.38
CA GLY A 96 11.20 -19.03 22.07
C GLY A 96 10.39 -17.74 21.88
N ALA A 97 10.51 -17.08 20.72
CA ALA A 97 9.60 -16.04 20.26
C ALA A 97 8.50 -16.69 19.42
N ASP A 98 7.24 -16.47 19.80
CA ASP A 98 6.08 -16.94 19.04
C ASP A 98 6.15 -16.37 17.62
N PRO A 99 6.42 -17.19 16.57
CA PRO A 99 6.62 -16.64 15.25
C PRO A 99 5.26 -16.21 14.72
N LEU A 100 5.03 -14.89 14.65
CA LEU A 100 3.93 -14.33 13.88
C LEU A 100 3.90 -15.03 12.51
N PRO A 101 2.73 -15.49 12.04
CA PRO A 101 2.65 -16.16 10.77
C PRO A 101 3.23 -15.29 9.65
N GLN A 102 4.12 -15.88 8.85
CA GLN A 102 4.83 -15.22 7.76
C GLN A 102 4.51 -15.91 6.45
N MET A 103 4.47 -15.14 5.35
CA MET A 103 4.41 -15.67 3.99
C MET A 103 5.52 -15.07 3.13
N GLU A 104 5.80 -15.70 2.00
CA GLU A 104 6.76 -15.15 1.03
C GLU A 104 6.21 -13.90 0.38
N SER A 105 6.94 -12.79 0.44
CA SER A 105 6.51 -11.50 -0.12
C SER A 105 6.24 -11.58 -1.63
N VAL A 106 7.00 -12.39 -2.37
CA VAL A 106 6.77 -12.60 -3.81
C VAL A 106 5.44 -13.32 -4.08
N LYS A 107 5.04 -14.26 -3.21
CA LYS A 107 3.73 -14.92 -3.30
C LYS A 107 2.61 -13.92 -3.00
N LEU A 108 2.74 -13.12 -1.95
CA LEU A 108 1.79 -12.03 -1.64
C LEU A 108 1.67 -11.07 -2.84
N ALA A 109 2.79 -10.59 -3.38
CA ALA A 109 2.77 -9.67 -4.51
C ALA A 109 2.04 -10.26 -5.73
N ARG A 110 2.24 -11.54 -6.04
CA ARG A 110 1.52 -12.21 -7.12
C ARG A 110 0.01 -12.26 -6.85
N LEU A 111 -0.41 -12.58 -5.63
CA LEU A 111 -1.82 -12.57 -5.22
C LEU A 111 -2.42 -11.16 -5.35
N VAL A 112 -1.68 -10.13 -4.92
CA VAL A 112 -2.08 -8.72 -5.04
C VAL A 112 -2.30 -8.33 -6.49
N PHE A 113 -1.35 -8.61 -7.38
CA PHE A 113 -1.50 -8.23 -8.80
C PHE A 113 -2.64 -9.00 -9.48
N ASN A 114 -2.79 -10.30 -9.20
CA ASN A 114 -3.93 -11.08 -9.71
C ASN A 114 -5.26 -10.51 -9.23
N ARG A 115 -5.39 -10.19 -7.93
CA ARG A 115 -6.62 -9.62 -7.37
C ARG A 115 -6.90 -8.20 -7.87
N LEU A 116 -5.86 -7.38 -8.07
CA LEU A 116 -5.99 -6.05 -8.66
C LEU A 116 -6.55 -6.16 -10.09
N PHE A 117 -6.02 -7.07 -10.90
CA PHE A 117 -6.49 -7.30 -12.26
C PHE A 117 -7.95 -7.76 -12.29
N GLU A 118 -8.33 -8.71 -11.43
CA GLU A 118 -9.72 -9.15 -11.27
C GLU A 118 -10.64 -7.99 -10.91
N THR A 119 -10.24 -7.17 -9.94
CA THR A 119 -10.98 -5.96 -9.52
C THR A 119 -11.18 -4.99 -10.69
N CYS A 120 -10.12 -4.71 -11.45
CA CYS A 120 -10.19 -3.90 -12.66
C CYS A 120 -11.19 -4.47 -13.69
N CYS A 121 -11.19 -5.80 -13.91
CA CYS A 121 -12.10 -6.46 -14.85
C CYS A 121 -13.56 -6.37 -14.42
N VAL A 122 -13.84 -6.51 -13.12
CA VAL A 122 -15.19 -6.30 -12.57
C VAL A 122 -15.62 -4.86 -12.78
N TRP A 123 -14.75 -3.89 -12.45
CA TRP A 123 -15.06 -2.46 -12.51
C TRP A 123 -15.13 -1.92 -13.95
N GLN A 124 -14.49 -2.58 -14.92
CA GLN A 124 -14.66 -2.26 -16.34
C GLN A 124 -16.10 -2.52 -16.80
N LYS A 125 -16.71 -3.61 -16.32
CA LYS A 125 -18.11 -3.96 -16.60
C LYS A 125 -19.06 -3.07 -15.82
N GLU A 126 -18.86 -2.98 -14.52
CA GLU A 126 -19.70 -2.22 -13.60
C GLU A 126 -18.83 -1.40 -12.64
N LEU A 127 -18.61 -0.14 -13.00
CA LEU A 127 -17.81 0.78 -12.20
C LEU A 127 -18.65 1.28 -11.01
N PRO A 128 -18.23 1.05 -9.75
CA PRO A 128 -18.92 1.57 -8.57
C PRO A 128 -18.62 3.07 -8.37
N TYR A 129 -18.85 3.87 -9.42
CA TYR A 129 -18.53 5.28 -9.42
C TYR A 129 -19.47 6.04 -8.49
N ARG A 130 -18.89 6.67 -7.46
CA ARG A 130 -19.56 7.65 -6.62
C ARG A 130 -18.73 8.91 -6.63
N ARG A 131 -19.26 9.98 -7.19
CA ARG A 131 -18.60 11.28 -7.18
C ARG A 131 -18.47 11.76 -5.73
N ARG A 132 -17.25 12.05 -5.30
CA ARG A 132 -16.97 12.75 -4.05
C ARG A 132 -16.39 14.13 -4.36
N PRO A 133 -16.76 15.19 -3.62
CA PRO A 133 -16.08 16.46 -3.72
C PRO A 133 -14.67 16.31 -3.13
N GLN A 134 -13.67 16.17 -3.99
CA GLN A 134 -12.28 16.06 -3.55
C GLN A 134 -11.61 17.42 -3.58
N PRO A 135 -10.97 17.86 -2.48
CA PRO A 135 -10.05 18.98 -2.52
C PRO A 135 -8.93 18.64 -3.51
N TYR A 136 -8.65 19.55 -4.43
CA TYR A 136 -7.47 19.42 -5.28
C TYR A 136 -6.25 19.87 -4.48
N TYR A 137 -5.40 18.92 -4.11
CA TYR A 137 -4.10 19.20 -3.53
C TYR A 137 -3.08 19.33 -4.66
N GLU A 138 -2.59 20.54 -4.91
CA GLU A 138 -1.48 20.75 -5.84
C GLU A 138 -0.19 20.25 -5.17
N THR A 139 0.26 19.06 -5.56
CA THR A 139 1.46 18.42 -5.00
C THR A 139 2.55 18.32 -6.04
N SER A 140 3.78 18.58 -5.64
CA SER A 140 4.98 18.30 -6.42
C SER A 140 5.94 17.44 -5.61
N ILE A 141 6.55 16.45 -6.25
CA ILE A 141 7.54 15.58 -5.64
C ILE A 141 8.81 15.68 -6.45
N HIS A 142 9.93 15.81 -5.75
CA HIS A 142 11.24 15.68 -6.34
C HIS A 142 12.19 14.96 -5.39
N ALA A 143 12.83 13.90 -5.88
CA ALA A 143 13.76 13.11 -5.10
C ALA A 143 15.00 12.78 -5.95
N ILE A 144 16.19 13.11 -5.45
CA ILE A 144 17.45 12.87 -6.16
C ILE A 144 18.48 12.25 -5.19
N LYS A 145 19.07 11.12 -5.60
CA LYS A 145 20.13 10.41 -4.85
C LYS A 145 21.42 11.23 -4.65
N ASN A 146 21.70 12.15 -5.58
CA ASN A 146 22.94 12.92 -5.65
C ASN A 146 24.17 11.99 -5.60
N MET A 147 25.17 12.34 -4.80
CA MET A 147 26.43 11.61 -4.66
C MET A 147 26.35 10.40 -3.71
N ARG A 148 25.16 10.09 -3.16
CA ARG A 148 25.00 8.95 -2.25
C ARG A 148 25.09 7.63 -3.02
N ARG A 149 25.56 6.58 -2.34
CA ARG A 149 25.69 5.24 -2.94
C ARG A 149 24.31 4.68 -3.31
N LYS A 150 23.37 4.76 -2.38
CA LYS A 150 21.98 4.30 -2.49
C LYS A 150 21.01 5.47 -2.24
N MET A 151 19.80 5.37 -2.79
CA MET A 151 18.69 6.25 -2.47
C MET A 151 17.94 5.63 -1.29
N GLU A 152 18.11 6.21 -0.10
CA GLU A 152 17.52 5.69 1.14
C GLU A 152 16.25 6.46 1.54
N ASP A 153 16.02 7.65 0.97
CA ASP A 153 14.79 8.41 1.22
C ASP A 153 13.58 7.77 0.52
N LYS A 154 12.45 7.85 1.21
CA LYS A 154 11.12 7.47 0.72
C LYS A 154 10.14 8.60 0.96
N HIS A 155 9.08 8.64 0.14
CA HIS A 155 7.98 9.58 0.31
C HIS A 155 6.66 8.88 0.04
N VAL A 156 5.60 9.40 0.65
CA VAL A 156 4.22 8.94 0.45
C VAL A 156 3.38 10.13 0.04
N ILE A 157 2.57 9.95 -1.00
CA ILE A 157 1.56 10.91 -1.45
C ILE A 157 0.25 10.16 -1.60
N ILE A 158 -0.70 10.46 -0.71
CA ILE A 158 -2.06 9.91 -0.73
C ILE A 158 -3.02 11.11 -0.74
N PRO A 159 -3.40 11.62 -1.93
CA PRO A 159 -4.29 12.78 -2.04
C PRO A 159 -5.73 12.47 -1.62
N ASP A 160 -6.15 11.21 -1.76
CA ASP A 160 -7.51 10.72 -1.47
C ASP A 160 -7.45 9.69 -0.35
N PHE A 161 -7.12 10.15 0.86
CA PHE A 161 -6.93 9.30 2.03
C PHE A 161 -8.24 8.61 2.43
N ASN A 162 -9.35 9.32 2.32
CA ASN A 162 -10.66 8.82 2.70
C ASN A 162 -11.08 7.63 1.83
N THR A 163 -10.89 7.72 0.50
CA THR A 163 -11.19 6.60 -0.39
C THR A 163 -10.23 5.43 -0.16
N LEU A 164 -8.94 5.71 0.06
CA LEU A 164 -7.95 4.66 0.32
C LEU A 164 -8.25 3.87 1.60
N PHE A 165 -8.94 4.46 2.59
CA PHE A 165 -9.23 3.80 3.87
C PHE A 165 -10.71 3.63 4.18
N ASN A 166 -11.58 3.78 3.19
CA ASN A 166 -13.04 3.69 3.36
C ASN A 166 -13.59 4.61 4.46
N ILE A 167 -12.95 5.77 4.70
CA ILE A 167 -13.44 6.75 5.68
C ILE A 167 -14.70 7.41 5.09
N GLN A 168 -15.77 7.38 5.87
CA GLN A 168 -17.04 8.02 5.60
C GLN A 168 -17.34 9.02 6.71
N ASP A 169 -18.17 10.02 6.41
CA ASP A 169 -18.68 10.99 7.40
C ASP A 169 -17.60 11.79 8.15
N GLN A 170 -16.44 11.98 7.52
CA GLN A 170 -15.37 12.88 7.99
C GLN A 170 -14.98 13.87 6.89
N GLU A 171 -14.27 14.93 7.28
CA GLU A 171 -13.65 15.85 6.33
C GLU A 171 -12.69 15.10 5.38
N GLU A 172 -12.54 15.66 4.18
CA GLU A 172 -11.65 15.12 3.15
C GLU A 172 -10.19 15.34 3.57
N GLN A 173 -9.42 14.24 3.64
CA GLN A 173 -8.06 14.23 4.16
C GLN A 173 -7.08 13.75 3.09
N ALA A 174 -5.84 14.21 3.22
CA ALA A 174 -4.70 13.72 2.44
C ALA A 174 -3.54 13.43 3.39
N PHE A 175 -2.69 12.48 3.00
CA PHE A 175 -1.50 12.10 3.75
C PHE A 175 -0.25 12.28 2.90
N PHE A 176 0.71 13.03 3.43
CA PHE A 176 2.01 13.26 2.82
C PHE A 176 3.10 13.02 3.85
N ALA A 177 4.13 12.26 3.49
CA ALA A 177 5.26 12.00 4.38
C ALA A 177 6.56 11.85 3.61
N VAL A 178 7.67 12.14 4.29
CA VAL A 178 9.03 11.93 3.82
C VAL A 178 9.77 11.18 4.93
N PHE A 179 10.51 10.15 4.54
CA PHE A 179 11.29 9.29 5.43
C PHE A 179 12.73 9.27 4.92
N ASP A 180 13.66 9.87 5.66
CA ASP A 180 15.10 9.84 5.34
C ASP A 180 15.72 8.60 5.98
N GLY A 181 16.05 7.60 5.16
CA GLY A 181 16.63 6.34 5.62
C GLY A 181 18.13 6.47 5.91
N HIS A 182 18.62 5.74 6.89
CA HIS A 182 20.04 5.66 7.21
C HIS A 182 20.47 4.25 7.61
N GLY A 183 21.64 3.83 7.15
CA GLY A 183 22.18 2.49 7.44
C GLY A 183 21.48 1.36 6.66
N GLY A 184 20.71 1.71 5.62
CA GLY A 184 19.83 0.85 4.85
C GLY A 184 18.50 1.55 4.54
N VAL A 185 17.76 1.05 3.55
CA VAL A 185 16.51 1.66 3.07
C VAL A 185 15.26 1.03 3.71
N ASP A 186 15.42 -0.11 4.38
CA ASP A 186 14.33 -0.97 4.82
C ASP A 186 13.42 -0.28 5.85
N ALA A 187 13.99 0.49 6.79
CA ALA A 187 13.22 1.27 7.76
C ALA A 187 12.34 2.35 7.08
N ALA A 188 12.88 3.05 6.10
CA ALA A 188 12.15 4.08 5.36
C ALA A 188 11.02 3.48 4.51
N ILE A 189 11.24 2.30 3.91
CA ILE A 189 10.19 1.56 3.20
C ILE A 189 9.10 1.11 4.16
N TYR A 190 9.50 0.52 5.29
CA TYR A 190 8.56 0.03 6.29
C TYR A 190 7.67 1.16 6.81
N ALA A 191 8.27 2.31 7.17
CA ALA A 191 7.51 3.47 7.61
C ALA A 191 6.58 4.00 6.51
N ALA A 192 7.05 4.07 5.26
CA ALA A 192 6.25 4.49 4.11
C ALA A 192 5.03 3.59 3.88
N ASN A 193 5.20 2.27 4.00
CA ASN A 193 4.15 1.30 3.73
C ASN A 193 3.13 1.17 4.89
N HIS A 194 3.53 1.44 6.13
CA HIS A 194 2.73 1.05 7.30
C HIS A 194 2.30 2.20 8.22
N LEU A 195 3.00 3.35 8.26
CA LEU A 195 2.66 4.41 9.22
C LEU A 195 1.22 4.92 9.03
N HIS A 196 0.84 5.17 7.79
CA HIS A 196 -0.47 5.71 7.43
C HIS A 196 -1.62 4.70 7.66
N VAL A 197 -1.33 3.40 7.49
CA VAL A 197 -2.22 2.30 7.86
C VAL A 197 -2.39 2.25 9.39
N ASN A 198 -1.29 2.25 10.14
CA ASN A 198 -1.32 2.22 11.60
C ASN A 198 -2.03 3.45 12.19
N LEU A 199 -1.92 4.61 11.54
CA LEU A 199 -2.60 5.85 11.91
C LEU A 199 -4.12 5.73 11.83
N VAL A 200 -4.66 5.36 10.68
CA VAL A 200 -6.12 5.30 10.49
C VAL A 200 -6.78 4.20 11.33
N ARG A 201 -6.02 3.19 11.74
CA ARG A 201 -6.47 2.10 12.60
C ARG A 201 -6.48 2.44 14.09
N GLN A 202 -6.00 3.62 14.50
CA GLN A 202 -6.12 4.07 15.88
C GLN A 202 -7.57 4.42 16.21
N GLU A 203 -8.09 3.93 17.34
CA GLU A 203 -9.46 4.22 17.80
C GLU A 203 -9.71 5.72 17.96
N CYS A 204 -8.69 6.46 18.39
CA CYS A 204 -8.74 7.91 18.57
C CYS A 204 -8.53 8.72 17.28
N PHE A 205 -8.31 8.10 16.12
CA PHE A 205 -8.00 8.80 14.86
C PHE A 205 -9.00 9.92 14.54
N SER A 206 -10.30 9.66 14.71
CA SER A 206 -11.37 10.62 14.41
C SER A 206 -11.53 11.74 15.45
N GLN A 207 -11.01 11.56 16.66
CA GLN A 207 -11.28 12.43 17.82
C GLN A 207 -10.04 13.22 18.24
N ASP A 208 -8.88 12.58 18.21
CA ASP A 208 -7.59 13.16 18.53
C ASP A 208 -6.52 12.64 17.54
N PRO A 209 -6.41 13.27 16.36
CA PRO A 209 -5.40 12.91 15.36
C PRO A 209 -3.95 13.04 15.87
N ASN A 210 -3.68 13.88 16.88
CA ASN A 210 -2.33 14.05 17.42
C ASN A 210 -1.94 12.83 18.25
N ASP A 211 -2.80 12.40 19.18
CA ASP A 211 -2.55 11.18 19.96
C ASP A 211 -2.54 9.94 19.06
N ALA A 212 -3.43 9.88 18.06
CA ALA A 212 -3.44 8.82 17.05
C ALA A 212 -2.09 8.74 16.30
N LEU A 213 -1.55 9.89 15.88
CA LEU A 213 -0.24 9.94 15.23
C LEU A 213 0.87 9.46 16.15
N CYS A 214 0.92 9.94 17.40
CA CYS A 214 1.90 9.48 18.38
C CYS A 214 1.84 7.96 18.60
N ARG A 215 0.65 7.37 18.70
CA ARG A 215 0.47 5.92 18.84
C ARG A 215 0.88 5.17 17.58
N ALA A 216 0.54 5.69 16.40
CA ALA A 216 0.91 5.10 15.12
C ALA A 216 2.43 5.04 14.92
N PHE A 217 3.17 6.10 15.29
CA PHE A 217 4.63 6.09 15.27
C PHE A 217 5.20 5.00 16.19
N LYS A 218 4.73 4.93 17.44
CA LYS A 218 5.17 3.90 18.40
C LYS A 218 4.90 2.49 17.89
N LEU A 219 3.68 2.23 17.40
CA LEU A 219 3.31 0.92 16.85
C LEU A 219 4.14 0.55 15.62
N THR A 220 4.38 1.52 14.72
CA THR A 220 5.20 1.31 13.52
C THR A 220 6.65 0.98 13.90
N ASP A 221 7.22 1.69 14.87
CA ASP A 221 8.56 1.41 15.40
C ASP A 221 8.64 0.03 16.07
N GLU A 222 7.71 -0.29 16.96
CA GLU A 222 7.65 -1.59 17.66
C GLU A 222 7.59 -2.77 16.67
N ARG A 223 6.78 -2.64 15.61
CA ARG A 223 6.68 -3.69 14.58
C ARG A 223 7.94 -3.74 13.71
N PHE A 224 8.52 -2.59 13.36
CA PHE A 224 9.78 -2.56 12.62
C PHE A 224 10.94 -3.17 13.42
N VAL A 225 11.04 -2.90 14.73
CA VAL A 225 12.06 -3.51 15.61
C VAL A 225 11.95 -5.04 15.59
N LYS A 226 10.73 -5.59 15.63
CA LYS A 226 10.50 -7.03 15.47
C LYS A 226 10.98 -7.53 14.11
N LYS A 227 10.65 -6.82 13.02
CA LYS A 227 11.13 -7.16 11.66
C LYS A 227 12.66 -7.11 11.57
N ALA A 228 13.26 -6.03 12.04
CA ALA A 228 14.70 -5.80 12.04
C ALA A 228 15.45 -6.87 12.83
N SER A 229 14.93 -7.29 13.98
CA SER A 229 15.50 -8.40 14.75
C SER A 229 15.47 -9.73 13.99
N ARG A 230 14.36 -10.03 13.29
CA ARG A 230 14.21 -11.27 12.51
C ARG A 230 15.10 -11.29 11.27
N GLU A 231 15.26 -10.13 10.62
CA GLU A 231 15.96 -9.97 9.35
C GLU A 231 17.40 -9.44 9.52
N ASN A 232 17.87 -9.30 10.77
CA ASN A 232 19.19 -8.74 11.12
C ASN A 232 19.47 -7.35 10.53
N LEU A 233 18.44 -6.50 10.45
CA LEU A 233 18.54 -5.13 9.95
C LEU A 233 19.10 -4.20 11.03
N ARG A 234 19.89 -3.20 10.60
CA ARG A 234 20.49 -2.18 11.48
C ARG A 234 20.22 -0.75 11.01
N CYS A 235 19.26 -0.60 10.11
CA CYS A 235 18.87 0.68 9.53
C CYS A 235 17.81 1.37 10.39
N GLY A 236 17.64 2.67 10.14
CA GLY A 236 16.61 3.50 10.75
C GLY A 236 16.10 4.54 9.75
N THR A 237 15.10 5.31 10.16
CA THR A 237 14.58 6.45 9.38
C THR A 237 14.09 7.57 10.31
N THR A 238 14.00 8.78 9.78
CA THR A 238 13.44 9.97 10.47
C THR A 238 11.95 9.87 10.71
#